data_AF-A0A7K4LZZ8-F1
#
_entry.id   AF-A0A7K4LZZ8-F1
#
_cell.length_a   1.000
_cell.length_b   1.000
_cell.length_c   1.000
_cell.angle_alpha   90.00
_cell.angle_beta   90.00
_cell.angle_gamma   90.00
#
_symmetry.space_group_name_H-M   'P 1'
#
loop_
_entity.id
_entity.type
_entity.pdbx_description
1 polymer ?
#
loop_
_entity_poly.entity_id
_entity_poly.type
_entity_poly.pdbx_seq_one_letter_code
_entity_poly.pdbx_strand_id
1 'polypeptide(L)'
;MFRLVQRCCFRTPFKLQKLTGSRLLYSGKNKTSCSFPLIFHLDRDVSLLSRSLSFNRASVCAAKLQAFHTSIPLLKKKKTKEPENKNLDPLHYRLASIKDSPKPALYLSLAGLIPFVSVPLAMAIQGTYYPQLAFAQITYGAIVVSFLGGIKWGFAIPENSPAKPDWWNLANSVVPPLFAWQVFLFEDITCGAILVIMGLGIALHYDLGLLPTYPAWFKALRIVTTLVAVVSLLTTITLKMLASENQLINSTDRWKYTK
;
A
#
# COMPACT_ATOMS: atom_id res chain seq x y z
N MET A 1 8.86 20.94 -14.30
CA MET A 1 8.97 19.55 -13.75
C MET A 1 9.46 18.43 -14.70
N PHE A 2 9.28 18.47 -16.03
CA PHE A 2 9.62 17.33 -16.92
C PHE A 2 11.11 17.06 -17.20
N ARG A 3 12.02 18.03 -17.00
CA ARG A 3 13.44 17.88 -17.36
C ARG A 3 14.26 16.97 -16.44
N LEU A 4 13.80 16.73 -15.20
CA LEU A 4 14.52 15.90 -14.22
C LEU A 4 14.21 14.40 -14.38
N VAL A 5 12.95 14.06 -14.65
CA VAL A 5 12.55 12.67 -15.01
C VAL A 5 13.21 12.25 -16.32
N GLN A 6 13.32 13.17 -17.29
CA GLN A 6 13.99 12.91 -18.57
C GLN A 6 15.49 12.61 -18.42
N ARG A 7 16.19 13.19 -17.41
CA ARG A 7 17.63 12.93 -17.18
C ARG A 7 17.91 11.55 -16.59
N CYS A 8 16.99 10.98 -15.80
CA CYS A 8 17.17 9.68 -15.18
C CYS A 8 16.75 8.51 -16.09
N CYS A 9 15.80 8.72 -17.00
CA CYS A 9 15.24 7.63 -17.81
C CYS A 9 15.87 7.44 -19.21
N PHE A 10 16.65 8.40 -19.73
CA PHE A 10 17.12 8.38 -21.13
C PHE A 10 18.63 8.14 -21.34
N ARG A 11 19.40 7.78 -20.30
CA ARG A 11 20.86 7.54 -20.41
C ARG A 11 21.27 6.05 -20.47
N THR A 12 20.36 5.15 -20.83
CA THR A 12 20.73 3.78 -21.23
C THR A 12 20.67 3.66 -22.76
N PRO A 13 21.80 3.52 -23.47
CA PRO A 13 21.75 3.28 -24.91
C PRO A 13 21.26 1.85 -25.14
N PHE A 14 20.00 1.71 -25.55
CA PHE A 14 19.43 0.45 -26.01
C PHE A 14 20.06 0.09 -27.35
N LYS A 15 21.15 -0.69 -27.36
CA LYS A 15 21.72 -1.27 -28.58
C LYS A 15 20.77 -2.36 -29.07
N LEU A 16 19.88 -2.00 -30.00
CA LEU A 16 19.03 -2.94 -30.71
C LEU A 16 19.89 -3.70 -31.74
N GLN A 17 20.26 -4.96 -31.43
CA GLN A 17 20.94 -5.81 -32.40
C GLN A 17 19.91 -6.34 -33.41
N LYS A 18 19.91 -5.72 -34.58
CA LYS A 18 19.06 -6.04 -35.73
C LYS A 18 19.65 -7.27 -36.44
N LEU A 19 19.12 -8.46 -36.17
CA LEU A 19 19.46 -9.67 -36.94
C LEU A 19 18.62 -9.69 -38.22
N THR A 20 19.28 -9.36 -39.32
CA THR A 20 18.74 -9.34 -40.68
C THR A 20 18.92 -10.71 -41.33
N GLY A 21 17.81 -11.38 -41.65
CA GLY A 21 17.57 -12.03 -42.94
C GLY A 21 18.19 -13.42 -43.20
N SER A 22 17.33 -14.32 -43.69
CA SER A 22 17.64 -15.18 -44.85
C SER A 22 16.35 -15.56 -45.55
N ARG A 23 16.17 -15.03 -46.77
CA ARG A 23 15.17 -15.44 -47.76
C ARG A 23 15.66 -16.72 -48.45
N LEU A 24 14.77 -17.66 -48.71
CA LEU A 24 14.84 -18.50 -49.91
C LEU A 24 13.43 -18.70 -50.48
N LEU A 25 13.35 -18.46 -51.79
CA LEU A 25 12.17 -18.50 -52.66
C LEU A 25 11.88 -19.95 -53.09
N TYR A 26 10.61 -20.32 -53.36
CA TYR A 26 10.05 -20.48 -54.72
C TYR A 26 8.68 -21.22 -54.71
N SER A 27 7.69 -20.58 -55.36
CA SER A 27 6.61 -21.14 -56.21
C SER A 27 5.61 -22.21 -55.72
N GLY A 28 4.31 -21.95 -55.97
CA GLY A 28 3.42 -22.99 -56.52
C GLY A 28 2.02 -23.20 -55.91
N LYS A 29 1.06 -22.34 -56.27
CA LYS A 29 -0.31 -22.65 -56.77
C LYS A 29 -1.21 -23.69 -56.03
N ASN A 30 -2.29 -23.15 -55.44
CA ASN A 30 -3.70 -23.60 -55.40
C ASN A 30 -4.18 -24.99 -54.87
N LYS A 31 -5.32 -24.88 -54.15
CA LYS A 31 -6.45 -25.81 -53.93
C LYS A 31 -6.40 -26.76 -52.70
N THR A 32 -7.26 -26.39 -51.74
CA THR A 32 -8.23 -27.21 -50.98
C THR A 32 -7.84 -28.60 -50.45
N SER A 33 -7.94 -28.69 -49.12
CA SER A 33 -8.46 -29.78 -48.28
C SER A 33 -7.51 -30.90 -47.82
N CYS A 34 -7.38 -30.92 -46.48
CA CYS A 34 -7.16 -32.04 -45.55
C CYS A 34 -6.11 -33.11 -45.85
N SER A 35 -5.05 -33.17 -45.03
CA SER A 35 -4.75 -34.27 -44.08
C SER A 35 -3.41 -34.04 -43.33
N PHE A 36 -3.38 -34.55 -42.09
CA PHE A 36 -2.26 -34.76 -41.13
C PHE A 36 -1.01 -35.47 -41.72
N PRO A 37 0.20 -35.55 -41.07
CA PRO A 37 0.41 -36.14 -39.72
C PRO A 37 1.65 -35.75 -38.84
N LEU A 38 1.57 -36.13 -37.53
CA LEU A 38 2.56 -36.76 -36.59
C LEU A 38 4.00 -36.18 -36.41
N ILE A 39 4.74 -36.11 -35.27
CA ILE A 39 4.75 -36.47 -33.81
C ILE A 39 5.86 -35.56 -33.15
N PHE A 40 5.77 -35.01 -31.92
CA PHE A 40 6.32 -35.46 -30.60
C PHE A 40 6.08 -34.27 -29.64
N HIS A 41 5.25 -34.23 -28.60
CA HIS A 41 4.98 -35.03 -27.38
C HIS A 41 6.07 -34.99 -26.29
N LEU A 42 5.77 -34.26 -25.21
CA LEU A 42 6.29 -34.36 -23.83
C LEU A 42 5.27 -33.63 -22.93
N ASP A 43 4.15 -34.27 -22.60
CA ASP A 43 3.92 -35.19 -21.47
C ASP A 43 3.48 -34.45 -20.19
N ARG A 44 2.20 -34.61 -19.85
CA ARG A 44 1.56 -34.16 -18.61
C ARG A 44 0.52 -35.21 -18.28
N ASP A 45 0.91 -36.17 -17.45
CA ASP A 45 0.10 -37.29 -17.01
C ASP A 45 -1.17 -36.85 -16.27
N VAL A 46 -2.32 -37.08 -16.91
CA VAL A 46 -3.61 -37.25 -16.26
C VAL A 46 -4.25 -38.49 -16.90
N SER A 47 -4.13 -39.62 -16.21
CA SER A 47 -4.68 -40.90 -16.63
C SER A 47 -6.15 -41.01 -16.22
N LEU A 48 -7.06 -40.88 -17.18
CA LEU A 48 -8.41 -41.46 -17.10
C LEU A 48 -8.60 -42.39 -18.30
N LEU A 49 -8.51 -43.69 -18.04
CA LEU A 49 -8.83 -44.73 -19.02
C LEU A 49 -10.22 -45.27 -18.72
N SER A 50 -11.11 -45.06 -19.67
CA SER A 50 -12.48 -45.56 -19.72
C SER A 50 -12.50 -47.04 -20.11
N ARG A 51 -13.33 -47.83 -19.43
CA ARG A 51 -13.89 -49.07 -19.98
C ARG A 51 -15.33 -49.23 -19.49
N SER A 52 -16.24 -49.43 -20.42
CA SER A 52 -17.68 -49.50 -20.20
C SER A 52 -18.19 -50.91 -19.92
N LEU A 53 -19.40 -50.95 -19.38
CA LEU A 53 -20.38 -52.05 -19.33
C LEU A 53 -20.19 -53.11 -18.24
N SER A 54 -21.00 -53.03 -17.17
CA SER A 54 -22.15 -53.94 -16.99
C SER A 54 -22.85 -53.68 -15.66
N PHE A 55 -24.18 -53.73 -15.72
CA PHE A 55 -25.13 -53.78 -14.62
C PHE A 55 -24.71 -54.82 -13.56
N ASN A 56 -24.63 -54.45 -12.28
CA ASN A 56 -25.24 -55.23 -11.21
C ASN A 56 -25.32 -54.48 -9.87
N ARG A 57 -26.50 -54.63 -9.27
CA ARG A 57 -26.95 -54.10 -7.99
C ARG A 57 -26.35 -54.96 -6.88
N ALA A 58 -25.69 -54.36 -5.89
CA ALA A 58 -25.43 -55.01 -4.60
C ALA A 58 -25.33 -53.96 -3.49
N SER A 59 -26.37 -53.95 -2.66
CA SER A 59 -26.41 -53.30 -1.36
C SER A 59 -25.54 -54.06 -0.37
N VAL A 60 -24.58 -53.40 0.29
CA VAL A 60 -24.06 -53.87 1.57
C VAL A 60 -23.78 -52.68 2.47
N CYS A 61 -24.43 -52.71 3.62
CA CYS A 61 -24.31 -51.78 4.72
C CYS A 61 -23.14 -52.18 5.63
N ALA A 62 -22.66 -51.21 6.42
CA ALA A 62 -21.82 -51.34 7.61
C ALA A 62 -20.32 -51.61 7.44
N ALA A 63 -19.50 -50.66 7.89
CA ALA A 63 -18.77 -50.86 9.15
C ALA A 63 -18.30 -49.51 9.71
N LYS A 64 -18.67 -49.29 10.96
CA LYS A 64 -18.38 -48.14 11.83
C LYS A 64 -17.05 -48.42 12.53
N LEU A 65 -16.06 -47.54 12.37
CA LEU A 65 -14.83 -47.50 13.17
C LEU A 65 -14.63 -46.05 13.63
N GLN A 66 -15.16 -45.68 14.81
CA GLN A 66 -14.44 -45.55 16.08
C GLN A 66 -13.33 -44.49 16.07
N ALA A 67 -13.60 -43.36 16.73
CA ALA A 67 -12.61 -42.64 17.50
C ALA A 67 -13.30 -42.03 18.72
N PHE A 68 -13.04 -42.63 19.88
CA PHE A 68 -13.28 -42.01 21.17
C PHE A 68 -12.35 -40.79 21.30
N HIS A 69 -12.85 -39.72 21.92
CA HIS A 69 -12.27 -39.05 23.10
C HIS A 69 -12.59 -37.55 23.16
N THR A 70 -13.31 -37.22 24.24
CA THR A 70 -13.16 -36.00 25.06
C THR A 70 -13.29 -34.65 24.38
N SER A 71 -14.51 -34.09 24.40
CA SER A 71 -14.73 -32.66 24.29
C SER A 71 -14.13 -31.93 25.50
N ILE A 72 -13.08 -31.13 25.26
CA ILE A 72 -12.53 -30.17 26.22
C ILE A 72 -13.58 -29.07 26.43
N PRO A 73 -13.83 -28.65 27.69
CA PRO A 73 -14.93 -27.75 28.00
C PRO A 73 -14.64 -26.36 27.46
N LEU A 74 -15.70 -25.77 26.91
CA LEU A 74 -16.02 -24.34 26.94
C LEU A 74 -14.85 -23.48 27.43
N LEU A 75 -14.04 -22.99 26.48
CA LEU A 75 -13.11 -21.90 26.72
C LEU A 75 -13.93 -20.79 27.37
N LYS A 76 -13.80 -20.68 28.70
CA LYS A 76 -14.30 -19.58 29.50
C LYS A 76 -13.85 -18.34 28.76
N LYS A 77 -14.82 -17.71 28.10
CA LYS A 77 -14.72 -16.35 27.58
C LYS A 77 -14.14 -15.56 28.75
N LYS A 78 -12.84 -15.25 28.66
CA LYS A 78 -12.18 -14.39 29.62
C LYS A 78 -12.97 -13.11 29.55
N LYS A 79 -13.83 -12.89 30.55
CA LYS A 79 -14.58 -11.67 30.73
C LYS A 79 -13.49 -10.63 30.90
N THR A 80 -13.14 -9.93 29.83
CA THR A 80 -12.24 -8.79 29.88
C THR A 80 -12.88 -7.88 30.91
N LYS A 81 -12.22 -7.77 32.07
CA LYS A 81 -12.62 -6.84 33.13
C LYS A 81 -12.67 -5.48 32.45
N GLU A 82 -13.88 -4.96 32.29
CA GLU A 82 -14.13 -3.60 31.90
C GLU A 82 -13.49 -2.72 32.98
N PRO A 83 -12.45 -1.92 32.65
CA PRO A 83 -11.94 -0.99 33.63
C PRO A 83 -12.99 0.09 33.82
N GLU A 84 -13.67 0.00 34.96
CA GLU A 84 -14.41 1.09 35.58
C GLU A 84 -13.44 2.26 35.80
N ASN A 85 -13.35 3.15 34.81
CA ASN A 85 -12.76 4.47 35.00
C ASN A 85 -13.46 5.47 34.07
N LYS A 86 -14.53 6.07 34.60
CA LYS A 86 -15.16 7.25 34.02
C LYS A 86 -14.14 8.40 34.09
N ASN A 87 -13.90 9.07 32.96
CA ASN A 87 -12.99 10.22 32.74
C ASN A 87 -11.61 9.93 32.12
N LEU A 88 -11.45 8.89 31.30
CA LEU A 88 -10.32 8.85 30.35
C LEU A 88 -10.77 9.40 29.01
N ASP A 89 -10.08 10.44 28.52
CA ASP A 89 -10.28 10.98 27.18
C ASP A 89 -10.29 9.83 26.15
N PRO A 90 -11.24 9.79 25.19
CA PRO A 90 -11.36 8.70 24.22
C PRO A 90 -10.05 8.42 23.43
N LEU A 91 -9.16 9.41 23.31
CA LEU A 91 -7.86 9.24 22.68
C LEU A 91 -6.85 8.53 23.57
N HIS A 92 -6.83 8.82 24.88
CA HIS A 92 -5.91 8.20 25.83
C HIS A 92 -6.14 6.69 25.93
N TYR A 93 -7.41 6.26 25.98
CA TYR A 93 -7.77 4.85 25.94
C TYR A 93 -7.31 4.15 24.65
N ARG A 94 -7.42 4.83 23.50
CA ARG A 94 -6.93 4.30 22.23
C ARG A 94 -5.42 4.15 22.24
N LEU A 95 -4.66 5.14 22.70
CA LEU A 95 -3.20 5.05 22.76
C LEU A 95 -2.71 3.93 23.68
N ALA A 96 -3.41 3.66 24.79
CA ALA A 96 -3.10 2.53 25.66
C ALA A 96 -3.22 1.17 24.94
N SER A 97 -4.15 1.05 23.98
CA SER A 97 -4.36 -0.20 23.21
C SER A 97 -3.23 -0.53 22.22
N ILE A 98 -2.26 0.37 21.99
CA ILE A 98 -1.09 0.08 21.14
C ILE A 98 -0.28 -1.08 21.71
N LYS A 99 -0.25 -1.24 23.04
CA LYS A 99 0.44 -2.35 23.70
C LYS A 99 -0.14 -3.72 23.33
N ASP A 100 -1.41 -3.75 22.93
CA ASP A 100 -2.11 -4.98 22.53
C ASP A 100 -1.93 -5.31 21.04
N SER A 101 -1.21 -4.46 20.29
CA SER A 101 -0.99 -4.68 18.86
C SER A 101 -0.08 -5.89 18.59
N PRO A 102 -0.31 -6.65 17.51
CA PRO A 102 0.63 -7.67 17.06
C PRO A 102 2.00 -7.04 16.81
N LYS A 103 3.06 -7.63 17.40
CA LYS A 103 4.43 -7.12 17.28
C LYS A 103 4.86 -6.80 15.84
N PRO A 104 4.57 -7.64 14.82
CA PRO A 104 4.93 -7.32 13.44
C PRO A 104 4.25 -6.05 12.93
N ALA A 105 2.97 -5.85 13.26
CA ALA A 105 2.23 -4.66 12.85
C ALA A 105 2.82 -3.39 13.48
N LEU A 106 3.20 -3.44 14.75
CA LEU A 106 3.85 -2.33 15.44
C LEU A 106 5.20 -1.99 14.81
N TYR A 107 6.09 -2.97 14.65
CA TYR A 107 7.43 -2.72 14.10
C TYR A 107 7.39 -2.21 12.66
N LEU A 108 6.56 -2.82 11.81
CA LEU A 108 6.42 -2.39 10.41
C LEU A 108 5.80 -0.98 10.31
N SER A 109 4.81 -0.66 11.16
CA SER A 109 4.20 0.68 11.18
C SER A 109 5.21 1.75 11.61
N LEU A 110 6.03 1.46 12.63
CA LEU A 110 7.07 2.39 13.07
C LEU A 110 8.21 2.52 12.05
N ALA A 111 8.63 1.40 11.43
CA ALA A 111 9.65 1.43 10.39
C ALA A 111 9.20 2.24 9.17
N GLY A 112 7.90 2.20 8.82
CA GLY A 112 7.32 3.04 7.78
C GLY A 112 7.40 4.55 8.05
N LEU A 113 7.68 4.99 9.29
CA LEU A 113 7.86 6.41 9.61
C LEU A 113 9.27 6.92 9.34
N ILE A 114 10.23 6.03 9.05
CA ILE A 114 11.64 6.41 8.87
C ILE A 114 11.80 7.49 7.80
N PRO A 115 11.26 7.37 6.57
CA PRO A 115 11.44 8.42 5.56
C PRO A 115 10.73 9.73 5.91
N PHE A 116 9.63 9.68 6.68
CA PHE A 116 8.96 10.88 7.15
C PHE A 116 9.83 11.67 8.13
N VAL A 117 10.42 11.01 9.12
CA VAL A 117 11.16 11.67 10.21
C VAL A 117 12.60 11.99 9.81
N SER A 118 13.27 11.08 9.12
CA SER A 118 14.70 11.23 8.78
C SER A 118 15.00 12.42 7.88
N VAL A 119 14.10 12.74 6.94
CA VAL A 119 14.28 13.87 6.01
C VAL A 119 14.34 15.24 6.71
N PRO A 120 13.30 15.68 7.44
CA PRO A 120 13.34 16.95 8.16
C PRO A 120 14.43 16.96 9.24
N LEU A 121 14.68 15.82 9.90
CA LEU A 121 15.76 15.72 10.88
C LEU A 121 17.14 15.94 10.25
N ALA A 122 17.42 15.33 9.10
CA ALA A 122 18.67 15.52 8.38
C ALA A 122 18.87 16.97 7.92
N MET A 123 17.80 17.61 7.39
CA MET A 123 17.84 19.02 7.00
C MET A 123 18.06 19.95 8.20
N ALA A 124 17.42 19.66 9.34
CA ALA A 124 17.58 20.42 10.57
C ALA A 124 19.01 20.31 11.13
N ILE A 125 19.59 19.10 11.16
CA ILE A 125 20.98 18.89 11.62
C ILE A 125 21.98 19.60 10.70
N GLN A 126 21.76 19.57 9.38
CA GLN A 126 22.64 20.22 8.42
C GLN A 126 22.44 21.74 8.34
N GLY A 127 21.38 22.27 8.96
CA GLY A 127 21.02 23.70 8.89
C GLY A 127 20.70 24.18 7.48
N THR A 128 20.49 23.27 6.52
CA THR A 128 20.33 23.59 5.10
C THR A 128 19.13 22.85 4.53
N TYR A 129 18.32 23.58 3.77
CA TYR A 129 17.14 23.03 3.11
C TYR A 129 17.52 22.37 1.77
N TYR A 130 17.18 21.09 1.61
CA TYR A 130 17.42 20.33 0.39
C TYR A 130 16.10 19.99 -0.31
N PRO A 131 15.75 20.66 -1.42
CA PRO A 131 14.46 20.45 -2.09
C PRO A 131 14.27 19.02 -2.61
N GLN A 132 15.35 18.33 -2.96
CA GLN A 132 15.30 16.93 -3.42
C GLN A 132 14.89 15.97 -2.30
N LEU A 133 15.35 16.20 -1.06
CA LEU A 133 14.95 15.39 0.09
C LEU A 133 13.49 15.66 0.46
N ALA A 134 13.08 16.93 0.47
CA ALA A 134 11.68 17.30 0.71
C ALA A 134 10.75 16.67 -0.35
N PHE A 135 11.14 16.69 -1.61
CA PHE A 135 10.40 16.02 -2.68
C PHE A 135 10.32 14.50 -2.47
N ALA A 136 11.41 13.86 -2.06
CA ALA A 136 11.42 12.42 -1.76
C ALA A 136 10.49 12.07 -0.59
N GLN A 137 10.48 12.88 0.48
CA GLN A 137 9.57 12.71 1.62
C GLN A 137 8.10 12.83 1.21
N ILE A 138 7.76 13.82 0.39
CA ILE A 138 6.40 14.04 -0.11
C ILE A 138 5.97 12.90 -1.03
N THR A 139 6.86 12.47 -1.94
CA THR A 139 6.61 11.33 -2.82
C THR A 139 6.36 10.05 -2.02
N TYR A 140 7.17 9.81 -0.99
CA TYR A 140 6.94 8.71 -0.06
C TYR A 140 5.58 8.83 0.64
N GLY A 141 5.22 10.04 1.08
CA GLY A 141 3.91 10.31 1.67
C GLY A 141 2.75 10.01 0.74
N ALA A 142 2.86 10.37 -0.55
CA ALA A 142 1.86 10.03 -1.57
C ALA A 142 1.72 8.50 -1.74
N ILE A 143 2.84 7.76 -1.73
CA ILE A 143 2.83 6.28 -1.78
C ILE A 143 2.08 5.71 -0.57
N VAL A 144 2.37 6.21 0.63
CA VAL A 144 1.71 5.77 1.87
C VAL A 144 0.21 6.06 1.82
N VAL A 145 -0.19 7.28 1.45
CA VAL A 145 -1.62 7.65 1.30
C VAL A 145 -2.33 6.73 0.30
N SER A 146 -1.67 6.38 -0.81
CA SER A 146 -2.23 5.46 -1.81
C SER A 146 -2.39 4.04 -1.24
N PHE A 147 -1.38 3.56 -0.52
CA PHE A 147 -1.42 2.27 0.16
C PHE A 147 -2.58 2.20 1.18
N LEU A 148 -2.81 3.27 1.95
CA LEU A 148 -3.91 3.35 2.92
C LEU A 148 -5.28 3.17 2.26
N GLY A 149 -5.49 3.73 1.07
CA GLY A 149 -6.70 3.50 0.28
C GLY A 149 -6.93 2.01 0.01
N GLY A 150 -5.87 1.30 -0.42
CA GLY A 150 -5.93 -0.12 -0.75
C GLY A 150 -6.31 -1.05 0.41
N ILE A 151 -6.07 -0.64 1.67
CA ILE A 151 -6.39 -1.47 2.86
C ILE A 151 -7.87 -1.78 2.94
N LYS A 152 -8.74 -0.85 2.51
CA LYS A 152 -10.19 -1.05 2.55
C LYS A 152 -10.65 -2.20 1.66
N TRP A 153 -9.98 -2.41 0.51
CA TRP A 153 -10.25 -3.58 -0.33
C TRP A 153 -9.91 -4.87 0.42
N GLY A 154 -8.72 -4.93 1.03
CA GLY A 154 -8.30 -6.08 1.82
C GLY A 154 -9.21 -6.38 3.02
N PHE A 155 -9.80 -5.33 3.63
CA PHE A 155 -10.78 -5.50 4.70
C PHE A 155 -12.16 -5.94 4.19
N ALA A 156 -12.61 -5.49 3.02
CA ALA A 156 -13.98 -5.72 2.53
C ALA A 156 -14.17 -7.03 1.75
N ILE A 157 -13.10 -7.61 1.19
CA ILE A 157 -13.16 -8.84 0.37
C ILE A 157 -13.58 -10.10 1.13
N PRO A 158 -13.12 -10.38 2.37
CA PRO A 158 -13.49 -11.60 3.07
C PRO A 158 -15.01 -11.73 3.27
N GLU A 159 -15.56 -12.93 3.03
CA GLU A 159 -17.03 -13.18 3.07
C GLU A 159 -17.67 -12.81 4.42
N ASN A 160 -16.92 -13.00 5.51
CA ASN A 160 -17.37 -12.69 6.88
C ASN A 160 -16.92 -11.30 7.35
N SER A 161 -16.51 -10.42 6.43
CA SER A 161 -16.07 -9.08 6.81
C SER A 161 -17.23 -8.24 7.35
N PRO A 162 -17.01 -7.48 8.43
CA PRO A 162 -17.96 -6.47 8.88
C PRO A 162 -18.20 -5.34 7.87
N ALA A 163 -17.25 -5.10 6.96
CA ALA A 163 -17.39 -4.16 5.86
C ALA A 163 -17.74 -4.92 4.58
N LYS A 164 -18.93 -4.65 4.03
CA LYS A 164 -19.33 -5.24 2.75
C LYS A 164 -18.60 -4.55 1.59
N PRO A 165 -18.34 -5.26 0.48
CA PRO A 165 -17.79 -4.67 -0.74
C PRO A 165 -18.87 -3.89 -1.50
N ASP A 166 -19.49 -2.91 -0.83
CA ASP A 166 -20.48 -2.01 -1.42
C ASP A 166 -19.80 -0.79 -2.06
N TRP A 167 -20.57 -0.07 -2.89
CA TRP A 167 -20.07 1.10 -3.59
C TRP A 167 -19.48 2.15 -2.64
N TRP A 168 -20.07 2.31 -1.45
CA TRP A 168 -19.60 3.31 -0.49
C TRP A 168 -18.23 2.94 0.12
N ASN A 169 -18.04 1.69 0.56
CA ASN A 169 -16.75 1.26 1.12
C ASN A 169 -15.65 1.25 0.06
N LEU A 170 -15.97 0.81 -1.16
CA LEU A 170 -15.00 0.74 -2.27
C LEU A 170 -14.70 2.12 -2.86
N ALA A 171 -15.68 3.00 -3.08
CA ALA A 171 -15.41 4.33 -3.61
C ALA A 171 -14.56 5.18 -2.65
N ASN A 172 -14.81 5.08 -1.33
CA ASN A 172 -14.01 5.77 -0.32
C ASN A 172 -12.54 5.31 -0.28
N SER A 173 -12.22 4.13 -0.82
CA SER A 173 -10.84 3.65 -0.94
C SER A 173 -10.03 4.39 -2.01
N VAL A 174 -10.72 4.99 -2.99
CA VAL A 174 -10.11 5.65 -4.15
C VAL A 174 -9.77 7.11 -3.86
N VAL A 175 -10.48 7.73 -2.91
CA VAL A 175 -10.28 9.13 -2.53
C VAL A 175 -8.84 9.41 -2.09
N PRO A 176 -8.21 8.66 -1.16
CA PRO A 176 -6.84 8.95 -0.75
C PRO A 176 -5.81 8.85 -1.89
N PRO A 177 -5.78 7.78 -2.72
CA PRO A 177 -4.90 7.71 -3.90
C PRO A 177 -5.06 8.88 -4.87
N LEU A 178 -6.28 9.40 -5.07
CA LEU A 178 -6.48 10.57 -5.93
C LEU A 178 -5.81 11.82 -5.34
N PHE A 179 -5.96 12.07 -4.04
CA PHE A 179 -5.22 13.16 -3.37
C PHE A 179 -3.70 12.99 -3.47
N ALA A 180 -3.22 11.76 -3.30
CA ALA A 180 -1.80 11.44 -3.43
C ALA A 180 -1.26 11.71 -4.85
N TRP A 181 -2.05 11.39 -5.89
CA TRP A 181 -1.66 11.65 -7.26
C TRP A 181 -1.55 13.15 -7.58
N GLN A 182 -2.45 13.98 -7.03
CA GLN A 182 -2.44 15.43 -7.27
C GLN A 182 -1.14 16.10 -6.84
N VAL A 183 -0.40 15.53 -5.89
CA VAL A 183 0.91 16.01 -5.45
C VAL A 183 1.88 16.26 -6.62
N PHE A 184 1.81 15.43 -7.67
CA PHE A 184 2.70 15.54 -8.82
C PHE A 184 2.30 16.61 -9.84
N LEU A 185 1.12 17.22 -9.68
CA LEU A 185 0.66 18.31 -10.56
C LEU A 185 1.18 19.68 -10.11
N PHE A 186 1.62 19.81 -8.86
CA PHE A 186 2.08 21.08 -8.31
C PHE A 186 3.60 21.15 -8.28
N GLU A 187 4.18 22.23 -8.82
CA GLU A 187 5.63 22.44 -8.74
C GLU A 187 6.10 22.82 -7.32
N ASP A 188 5.18 23.35 -6.49
CA ASP A 188 5.49 23.75 -5.12
C ASP A 188 5.39 22.57 -4.13
N ILE A 189 6.52 22.30 -3.48
CA ILE A 189 6.69 21.36 -2.36
C ILE A 189 5.67 21.64 -1.23
N THR A 190 5.36 22.90 -0.94
CA THR A 190 4.40 23.22 0.14
C THR A 190 3.00 22.71 -0.20
N CYS A 191 2.54 22.93 -1.43
CA CYS A 191 1.25 22.41 -1.91
C CYS A 191 1.22 20.88 -1.88
N GLY A 192 2.29 20.24 -2.35
CA GLY A 192 2.43 18.77 -2.29
C GLY A 192 2.33 18.23 -0.86
N ALA A 193 3.02 18.85 0.10
CA ALA A 193 2.98 18.45 1.50
C ALA A 193 1.56 18.61 2.11
N ILE A 194 0.87 19.72 1.80
CA ILE A 194 -0.52 19.95 2.26
C ILE A 194 -1.46 18.88 1.70
N LEU A 195 -1.33 18.52 0.42
CA LEU A 195 -2.13 17.45 -0.19
C LEU A 195 -1.90 16.09 0.47
N VAL A 196 -0.65 15.76 0.80
CA VAL A 196 -0.33 14.54 1.56
C VAL A 196 -0.95 14.59 2.96
N ILE A 197 -0.85 15.71 3.67
CA ILE A 197 -1.47 15.89 5.00
C ILE A 197 -2.99 15.70 4.92
N MET A 198 -3.64 16.31 3.93
CA MET A 198 -5.08 16.12 3.71
C MET A 198 -5.42 14.67 3.38
N GLY A 199 -4.66 14.01 2.49
CA GLY A 199 -4.85 12.61 2.15
C GLY A 199 -4.70 11.67 3.35
N LEU A 200 -3.70 11.90 4.21
CA LEU A 200 -3.51 11.19 5.47
C LEU A 200 -4.67 11.43 6.44
N GLY A 201 -5.17 12.67 6.53
CA GLY A 201 -6.32 13.03 7.34
C GLY A 201 -7.61 12.37 6.89
N ILE A 202 -7.87 12.35 5.57
CA ILE A 202 -9.02 11.66 4.96
C ILE A 202 -8.94 10.15 5.24
N ALA A 203 -7.78 9.54 5.00
CA ALA A 203 -7.58 8.11 5.29
C ALA A 203 -7.82 7.79 6.77
N LEU A 204 -7.28 8.61 7.68
CA LEU A 204 -7.50 8.44 9.12
C LEU A 204 -8.98 8.63 9.49
N HIS A 205 -9.65 9.63 8.94
CA HIS A 205 -11.07 9.87 9.17
C HIS A 205 -11.91 8.65 8.74
N TYR A 206 -11.59 8.05 7.60
CA TYR A 206 -12.25 6.84 7.12
C TYR A 206 -11.98 5.61 8.00
N ASP A 207 -10.76 5.44 8.47
CA ASP A 207 -10.39 4.34 9.38
C ASP A 207 -11.08 4.46 10.74
N LEU A 208 -11.32 5.68 11.22
CA LEU A 208 -11.95 5.93 12.52
C LEU A 208 -13.48 5.93 12.45
N GLY A 209 -14.06 6.59 11.44
CA GLY A 209 -15.49 6.90 11.35
C GLY A 209 -16.32 5.89 10.56
N LEU A 210 -15.80 5.36 9.46
CA LEU A 210 -16.58 4.47 8.57
C LEU A 210 -16.43 2.98 8.92
N LEU A 211 -15.43 2.63 9.71
CA LEU A 211 -15.13 1.25 10.09
C LEU A 211 -15.07 1.12 11.62
N PRO A 212 -16.21 1.21 12.33
CA PRO A 212 -16.25 0.98 13.78
C PRO A 212 -15.64 -0.36 14.16
N THR A 213 -15.64 -1.33 13.25
CA THR A 213 -15.19 -2.70 13.47
C THR A 213 -13.68 -2.93 13.42
N TYR A 214 -12.86 -1.93 13.09
CA TYR A 214 -11.41 -2.11 13.26
C TYR A 214 -11.03 -2.29 14.73
N PRO A 215 -10.08 -3.20 15.04
CA PRO A 215 -9.56 -3.34 16.39
C PRO A 215 -9.02 -2.01 16.93
N ALA A 216 -9.19 -1.76 18.23
CA ALA A 216 -8.75 -0.53 18.88
C ALA A 216 -7.25 -0.26 18.64
N TRP A 217 -6.41 -1.30 18.73
CA TRP A 217 -4.97 -1.21 18.50
C TRP A 217 -4.62 -0.70 17.09
N PHE A 218 -5.39 -1.09 16.06
CA PHE A 218 -5.16 -0.66 14.69
C PHE A 218 -5.47 0.83 14.52
N LYS A 219 -6.62 1.26 15.06
CA LYS A 219 -7.01 2.68 15.07
C LYS A 219 -5.99 3.53 15.80
N ALA A 220 -5.47 3.05 16.92
CA ALA A 220 -4.45 3.75 17.70
C ALA A 220 -3.12 3.87 16.95
N LEU A 221 -2.65 2.78 16.33
CA LEU A 221 -1.47 2.82 15.46
C LEU A 221 -1.66 3.83 14.32
N ARG A 222 -2.82 3.83 13.66
CA ARG A 222 -3.14 4.79 12.59
C ARG A 222 -3.05 6.23 13.06
N ILE A 223 -3.64 6.56 14.21
CA ILE A 223 -3.56 7.91 14.80
C ILE A 223 -2.10 8.31 15.02
N VAL A 224 -1.30 7.46 15.67
CA VAL A 224 0.11 7.76 15.96
C VAL A 224 0.92 7.93 14.68
N THR A 225 0.80 7.01 13.72
CA THR A 225 1.56 7.10 12.46
C THR A 225 1.19 8.34 11.66
N THR A 226 -0.10 8.69 11.61
CA THR A 226 -0.56 9.89 10.91
C THR A 226 -0.07 11.15 11.62
N LEU A 227 -0.14 11.21 12.95
CA LEU A 227 0.35 12.36 13.72
C LEU A 227 1.84 12.60 13.48
N VAL A 228 2.66 11.56 13.58
CA VAL A 228 4.12 11.66 13.37
C VAL A 228 4.43 12.09 11.92
N ALA A 229 3.73 11.52 10.94
CA ALA A 229 3.91 11.90 9.54
C ALA A 229 3.52 13.36 9.28
N VAL A 230 2.38 13.83 9.82
CA VAL A 230 1.92 15.22 9.69
C VAL A 230 2.90 16.19 10.34
N VAL A 231 3.33 15.92 11.58
CA VAL A 231 4.32 16.75 12.26
C VAL A 231 5.60 16.83 11.43
N SER A 232 6.08 15.71 10.90
CA SER A 232 7.29 15.67 10.08
C SER A 232 7.16 16.49 8.79
N LEU A 233 6.00 16.45 8.13
CA LEU A 233 5.74 17.26 6.93
C LEU A 233 5.64 18.74 7.25
N LEU A 234 5.00 19.11 8.37
CA LEU A 234 4.96 20.48 8.86
C LEU A 234 6.36 21.00 9.16
N THR A 235 7.22 20.20 9.80
CA THR A 235 8.63 20.56 10.02
C THR A 235 9.34 20.84 8.71
N THR A 236 9.15 20.03 7.67
CA THR A 236 9.72 20.28 6.34
C THR A 236 9.24 21.61 5.73
N ILE A 237 7.95 21.93 5.87
CA ILE A 237 7.40 23.22 5.41
C ILE A 237 8.06 24.37 6.18
N THR A 238 8.19 24.27 7.51
CA THR A 238 8.82 25.32 8.33
C THR A 238 10.29 25.53 7.95
N LEU A 239 11.04 24.46 7.71
CA LEU A 239 12.45 24.54 7.27
C LEU A 239 12.57 25.23 5.90
N LYS A 240 11.64 24.96 4.97
CA LYS A 240 11.57 25.66 3.69
C LYS A 240 11.36 27.17 3.89
N MET A 241 10.44 27.55 4.78
CA MET A 241 10.12 28.96 5.05
C MET A 241 11.33 29.69 5.64
N LEU A 242 11.97 29.10 6.66
CA LEU A 242 13.19 29.66 7.26
C LEU A 242 14.33 29.82 6.24
N ALA A 243 14.51 28.82 5.38
CA ALA A 243 15.51 28.90 4.32
C ALA A 243 15.20 30.02 3.30
N SER A 244 13.93 30.23 2.96
CA SER A 244 13.52 31.31 2.05
C SER A 244 13.74 32.71 2.66
N GLU A 245 13.48 32.87 3.95
CA GLU A 245 13.68 34.12 4.69
C GLU A 245 15.17 34.48 4.76
N ASN A 246 16.02 33.51 5.11
CA ASN A 246 17.47 33.70 5.15
C ASN A 246 18.05 34.12 3.78
N GLN A 247 17.54 33.56 2.68
CA GLN A 247 17.97 33.95 1.33
C GLN A 247 17.56 35.40 1.01
N LEU A 248 16.38 35.82 1.47
CA LEU A 248 15.87 37.17 1.24
C LEU A 248 16.70 38.22 2.00
N ILE A 249 16.98 37.98 3.28
CA ILE A 249 17.83 38.85 4.12
C ILE A 249 19.23 39.00 3.49
N ASN A 250 19.87 37.87 3.15
CA ASN A 250 21.19 37.88 2.52
C ASN A 250 21.22 38.65 1.18
N SER A 251 20.11 38.61 0.42
CA SER A 251 20.00 39.38 -0.82
C SER A 251 19.91 40.89 -0.55
N THR A 252 19.12 41.30 0.44
CA THR A 252 18.95 42.70 0.83
C THR A 252 20.24 43.31 1.34
N ASP A 253 21.01 42.57 2.15
CA ASP A 253 22.29 43.05 2.66
C ASP A 253 23.30 43.25 1.53
N ARG A 254 23.40 42.30 0.59
CA ARG A 254 24.26 42.48 -0.60
C ARG A 254 23.95 43.76 -1.36
N TRP A 255 22.68 44.09 -1.58
CA TRP A 255 22.29 45.32 -2.29
C TRP A 255 22.74 46.59 -1.59
N LYS A 256 22.80 46.60 -0.25
CA LYS A 256 23.26 47.75 0.54
C LYS A 256 24.77 47.98 0.41
N TYR A 257 25.57 46.92 0.27
CA TYR A 257 27.03 47.04 0.17
C TYR A 257 27.54 47.29 -1.27
N THR A 258 26.69 47.11 -2.28
CA THR A 258 27.03 47.37 -3.69
C THR A 258 26.64 48.77 -4.19
N LYS A 259 26.02 49.61 -3.35
CA LYS A 259 25.71 51.02 -3.61
C LYS A 259 26.61 51.91 -2.77
#